data_AF-A0A949NRL0-F1
#
_entry.id   AF-A0A949NRL0-F1
#
_cell.length_a   1.000
_cell.length_b   1.000
_cell.length_c   1.000
_cell.angle_alpha   90.00
_cell.angle_beta   90.00
_cell.angle_gamma   90.00
#
_symmetry.space_group_name_H-M   'P 1'
#
loop_
_entity.id
_entity.type
_entity.pdbx_description
1 polymer ?
#
loop_
_entity_poly.entity_id
_entity_poly.type
_entity_poly.pdbx_seq_one_letter_code
_entity_poly.pdbx_strand_id
1 'polypeptide(L)'
;MTVGPQPLPLLTQMPPQESMSCCGTEESYGDPLTQPFVLGAVDTPAGPVPRVGGELSQADNRGTLRVRLGFGRHDYKVVPGLYALNRPTPDSPVLVSANYKLSFDHLRREARELDAWLLVLDTKGVNVWCAAGKGTMGTAELAGRVRASGLERVVSHRKLILPQLAAPGVAAHLVKKHCGFGVSYGPVLARDLPAFLAAGMKAEPAMRRVSFPLKARTVLVPVELTQVLQIYLWLLPVLLVLAGLGGLVSGAGFWSALTGAGLRAVGAMLLAALAGAVASPILLPWLPGRAFSLKGLWPGLAGAALLWALWPAPAGAELWAWCLAVPALSSFLAMNFTGASTYTSLSGVKKEMRRAVPLQIAATALGLGLWVYALVAA
;
A
#
# COMPACT_ATOMS: atom_id res chain seq x y z
N MET A 1 38.12 10.38 -46.31
CA MET A 1 36.99 9.57 -45.83
C MET A 1 37.55 8.36 -45.12
N THR A 2 37.41 8.32 -43.79
CA THR A 2 37.42 7.14 -42.89
C THR A 2 37.77 7.65 -41.48
N VAL A 3 36.79 8.28 -40.83
CA VAL A 3 36.85 8.58 -39.40
C VAL A 3 36.45 7.32 -38.66
N GLY A 4 37.40 6.71 -37.95
CA GLY A 4 37.14 5.58 -37.06
C GLY A 4 36.28 5.97 -35.85
N PRO A 5 35.65 5.00 -35.17
CA PRO A 5 34.65 5.27 -34.15
C PRO A 5 35.28 5.86 -32.89
N GLN A 6 34.74 7.00 -32.47
CA GLN A 6 35.00 7.62 -31.16
C GLN A 6 34.54 6.67 -30.03
N PRO A 7 35.35 6.41 -28.99
CA PRO A 7 34.87 5.73 -27.79
C PRO A 7 33.96 6.66 -26.99
N LEU A 8 32.74 6.19 -26.66
CA LEU A 8 31.85 6.89 -25.73
C LEU A 8 32.52 7.01 -24.34
N PRO A 9 32.65 8.21 -23.77
CA PRO A 9 33.08 8.35 -22.39
C PRO A 9 31.97 7.86 -21.44
N LEU A 10 32.30 6.81 -20.69
CA LEU A 10 31.56 6.36 -19.53
C LEU A 10 31.50 7.46 -18.45
N LEU A 11 30.35 7.54 -17.78
CA LEU A 11 30.20 7.90 -16.37
C LEU A 11 31.02 9.11 -15.88
N THR A 12 30.54 10.31 -16.16
CA THR A 12 30.71 11.43 -15.22
C THR A 12 29.49 12.33 -15.34
N GLN A 13 29.07 12.90 -14.20
CA GLN A 13 27.92 13.80 -14.01
C GLN A 13 26.61 13.12 -13.59
N MET A 14 26.66 12.42 -12.45
CA MET A 14 25.59 12.62 -11.45
C MET A 14 25.65 14.11 -11.05
N PRO A 15 24.52 14.84 -11.06
CA PRO A 15 24.54 16.20 -10.54
C PRO A 15 24.99 16.15 -9.06
N PRO A 16 25.78 17.14 -8.60
CA PRO A 16 26.17 17.23 -7.20
C PRO A 16 24.91 17.22 -6.34
N GLN A 17 24.98 16.55 -5.19
CA GLN A 17 23.94 16.62 -4.18
C GLN A 17 23.69 18.09 -3.87
N GLU A 18 22.63 18.66 -4.45
CA GLU A 18 22.10 19.94 -4.03
C GLU A 18 21.81 19.81 -2.54
N SER A 19 22.54 20.62 -1.78
CA SER A 19 22.32 20.91 -0.39
C SER A 19 20.81 21.09 -0.16
N MET A 20 20.19 20.10 0.51
CA MET A 20 18.84 20.25 1.02
C MET A 20 18.84 21.48 1.93
N SER A 21 18.28 22.56 1.40
CA SER A 21 17.97 23.79 2.12
C SER A 21 17.19 23.44 3.40
N CYS A 22 17.67 24.00 4.51
CA CYS A 22 17.28 23.76 5.90
C CYS A 22 15.88 24.28 6.27
N CYS A 23 14.86 24.01 5.46
CA CYS A 23 13.47 24.31 5.79
C CYS A 23 12.59 23.09 5.50
N GLY A 24 12.85 22.00 6.22
CA GLY A 24 11.82 20.99 6.42
C GLY A 24 10.78 21.60 7.34
N THR A 25 9.54 21.75 6.87
CA THR A 25 8.41 21.94 7.77
C THR A 25 8.36 20.71 8.67
N GLU A 26 8.86 20.84 9.90
CA GLU A 26 8.65 19.81 10.91
C GLU A 26 7.15 19.69 11.11
N GLU A 27 6.60 18.57 10.63
CA GLU A 27 5.20 18.23 10.82
C GLU A 27 4.98 18.16 12.33
N SER A 28 4.27 19.15 12.89
CA SER A 28 4.00 19.19 14.33
C SER A 28 2.98 18.10 14.66
N TYR A 29 3.48 17.01 15.22
CA TYR A 29 2.68 15.83 15.56
C TYR A 29 1.90 15.98 16.87
N GLY A 30 2.05 17.09 17.59
CA GLY A 30 1.47 17.29 18.93
C GLY A 30 2.23 16.54 20.02
N ASP A 31 1.65 16.51 21.22
CA ASP A 31 2.26 15.86 22.40
C ASP A 31 2.02 14.34 22.39
N PRO A 32 3.08 13.50 22.37
CA PRO A 32 2.96 12.05 22.48
C PRO A 32 2.11 11.55 23.65
N LEU A 33 2.12 12.25 24.79
CA LEU A 33 1.41 11.86 26.03
C LEU A 33 -0.10 12.00 25.93
N THR A 34 -0.60 12.87 25.04
CA THR A 34 -2.03 13.15 24.91
C THR A 34 -2.78 12.16 24.01
N GLN A 35 -2.07 11.19 23.43
CA GLN A 35 -2.66 10.24 22.50
C GLN A 35 -3.61 9.25 23.20
N PRO A 36 -4.74 8.88 22.58
CA PRO A 36 -5.84 8.16 23.24
C PRO A 36 -5.50 6.72 23.68
N PHE A 37 -4.42 6.13 23.16
CA PHE A 37 -3.97 4.78 23.52
C PHE A 37 -2.83 4.78 24.55
N VAL A 38 -2.41 5.95 25.03
CA VAL A 38 -1.39 6.10 26.07
C VAL A 38 -2.04 5.90 27.44
N LEU A 39 -1.44 5.03 28.25
CA LEU A 39 -1.94 4.61 29.57
C LEU A 39 -1.31 5.39 30.73
N GLY A 40 -0.43 6.35 30.44
CA GLY A 40 0.35 7.11 31.41
C GLY A 40 1.76 7.39 30.90
N ALA A 41 2.68 7.71 31.82
CA ALA A 41 4.09 7.95 31.51
C ALA A 41 4.99 7.05 32.37
N VAL A 42 6.21 6.81 31.88
CA VAL A 42 7.33 6.25 32.63
C VAL A 42 8.41 7.31 32.70
N ASP A 43 8.85 7.66 33.90
CA ASP A 43 9.95 8.60 34.07
C ASP A 43 11.27 7.93 33.69
N THR A 44 12.03 8.61 32.84
CA THR A 44 13.36 8.16 32.41
C THR A 44 14.37 9.28 32.57
N PRO A 45 15.69 8.99 32.56
CA PRO A 45 16.72 10.02 32.55
C PRO A 45 16.67 10.97 31.34
N ALA A 46 15.91 10.62 30.30
CA ALA A 46 15.67 11.47 29.13
C ALA A 46 14.38 12.30 29.21
N GLY A 47 13.60 12.17 30.30
CA GLY A 47 12.29 12.77 30.47
C GLY A 47 11.15 11.74 30.53
N PRO A 48 9.90 12.19 30.69
CA PRO A 48 8.74 11.30 30.72
C PRO A 48 8.51 10.67 29.34
N VAL A 49 8.34 9.35 29.31
CA VAL A 49 8.09 8.56 28.09
C VAL A 49 6.66 8.01 28.14
N PRO A 50 5.83 8.16 27.08
CA PRO A 50 4.48 7.62 27.05
C PRO A 50 4.47 6.09 27.21
N ARG A 51 3.66 5.60 28.15
CA ARG A 51 3.44 4.18 28.40
C ARG A 51 2.26 3.68 27.59
N VAL A 52 2.44 2.58 26.88
CA VAL A 52 1.39 1.90 26.11
C VAL A 52 1.28 0.44 26.52
N GLY A 53 0.09 -0.13 26.37
CA GLY A 53 -0.16 -1.56 26.54
C GLY A 53 -0.19 -2.31 25.21
N GLY A 54 0.01 -3.64 25.28
CA GLY A 54 -0.13 -4.51 24.11
C GLY A 54 -1.57 -4.85 23.74
N GLU A 55 -2.51 -4.76 24.68
CA GLU A 55 -3.92 -4.98 24.40
C GLU A 55 -4.51 -3.79 23.61
N LEU A 56 -5.19 -4.11 22.51
CA LEU A 56 -5.79 -3.10 21.63
C LEU A 56 -7.20 -2.75 22.12
N SER A 57 -7.45 -1.45 22.29
CA SER A 57 -8.77 -0.96 22.69
C SER A 57 -9.81 -1.14 21.59
N GLN A 58 -11.10 -1.01 21.92
CA GLN A 58 -12.15 -0.96 20.91
C GLN A 58 -11.95 0.20 19.93
N ALA A 59 -11.42 1.34 20.38
CA ALA A 59 -11.10 2.47 19.53
C ALA A 59 -9.99 2.14 18.52
N ASP A 60 -8.96 1.39 18.93
CA ASP A 60 -7.89 0.90 18.04
C ASP A 60 -8.44 -0.07 16.97
N ASN A 61 -9.30 -1.00 17.39
CA ASN A 61 -9.93 -1.97 16.48
C ASN A 61 -10.87 -1.28 15.48
N ARG A 62 -11.70 -0.33 15.94
CA ARG A 62 -12.55 0.49 15.06
C ARG A 62 -11.72 1.34 14.11
N GLY A 63 -10.64 1.93 14.60
CA GLY A 63 -9.68 2.67 13.77
C GLY A 63 -9.08 1.79 12.68
N THR A 64 -8.67 0.57 13.03
CA THR A 64 -8.15 -0.44 12.09
C THR A 64 -9.17 -0.78 11.01
N LEU A 65 -10.41 -1.07 11.39
CA LEU A 65 -11.48 -1.36 10.43
C LEU A 65 -11.70 -0.16 9.48
N ARG A 66 -11.81 1.04 10.05
CA ARG A 66 -12.02 2.28 9.30
C ARG A 66 -10.96 2.50 8.22
N VAL A 67 -9.68 2.35 8.56
CA VAL A 67 -8.60 2.55 7.57
C VAL A 67 -8.47 1.40 6.58
N ARG A 68 -8.84 0.17 6.97
CA ARG A 68 -8.94 -0.98 6.04
C ARG A 68 -10.08 -0.85 5.04
N LEU A 69 -11.09 -0.03 5.37
CA LEU A 69 -12.13 0.41 4.44
C LEU A 69 -11.75 1.68 3.67
N GLY A 70 -10.54 2.24 3.88
CA GLY A 70 -10.04 3.40 3.15
C GLY A 70 -10.28 4.76 3.79
N PHE A 71 -11.05 4.84 4.88
CA PHE A 71 -11.41 6.11 5.51
C PHE A 71 -10.28 6.62 6.43
N GLY A 72 -9.82 7.85 6.20
CA GLY A 72 -8.79 8.51 7.03
C GLY A 72 -7.45 7.77 7.06
N ARG A 73 -7.14 6.96 6.03
CA ARG A 73 -5.91 6.14 6.00
C ARG A 73 -4.63 6.97 5.93
N HIS A 74 -4.69 8.17 5.34
CA HIS A 74 -3.52 9.04 5.12
C HIS A 74 -3.04 9.72 6.41
N ASP A 75 -3.95 9.88 7.37
CA ASP A 75 -3.70 10.59 8.64
C ASP A 75 -3.69 9.64 9.85
N TYR A 76 -3.71 8.32 9.61
CA TYR A 76 -3.70 7.32 10.68
C TYR A 76 -2.28 7.07 11.20
N LYS A 77 -1.79 8.05 11.96
CA LYS A 77 -0.40 8.14 12.43
C LYS A 77 -0.31 8.12 13.96
N VAL A 78 0.87 7.81 14.46
CA VAL A 78 1.31 7.95 15.85
C VAL A 78 2.38 9.04 15.90
N VAL A 79 2.51 9.77 17.01
CA VAL A 79 3.60 10.74 17.16
C VAL A 79 4.95 10.00 17.14
N PRO A 80 5.89 10.32 16.24
CA PRO A 80 7.21 9.68 16.23
C PRO A 80 7.97 9.94 17.54
N GLY A 81 8.61 8.93 18.11
CA GLY A 81 9.24 9.05 19.42
C GLY A 81 9.51 7.71 20.10
N LEU A 82 9.91 7.79 21.36
CA LEU A 82 10.10 6.62 22.22
C LEU A 82 8.82 6.36 23.01
N TYR A 83 8.45 5.08 23.14
CA TYR A 83 7.32 4.63 23.94
C TYR A 83 7.75 3.47 24.83
N ALA A 84 7.20 3.40 26.03
CA ALA A 84 7.36 2.27 26.94
C ALA A 84 6.22 1.27 26.72
N LEU A 85 6.52 0.07 26.22
CA LEU A 85 5.56 -1.03 26.19
C LEU A 85 5.56 -1.73 27.55
N ASN A 86 4.42 -1.70 28.23
CA ASN A 86 4.26 -2.22 29.59
C ASN A 86 5.21 -1.53 30.60
N ARG A 87 6.16 -2.23 31.20
CA ARG A 87 7.09 -1.71 32.23
C ARG A 87 8.55 -2.05 31.89
N PRO A 88 9.13 -1.45 30.84
CA PRO A 88 10.49 -1.74 30.42
C PRO A 88 11.53 -1.24 31.44
N THR A 89 12.62 -1.99 31.55
CA THR A 89 13.81 -1.63 32.32
C THR A 89 14.92 -1.14 31.38
N PRO A 90 16.06 -0.62 31.90
CA PRO A 90 17.19 -0.27 31.04
C PRO A 90 17.77 -1.42 30.22
N ASP A 91 17.55 -2.68 30.63
CA ASP A 91 18.00 -3.88 29.92
C ASP A 91 16.97 -4.42 28.91
N SER A 92 15.75 -3.88 28.91
CA SER A 92 14.67 -4.29 28.00
C SER A 92 15.02 -4.03 26.54
N PRO A 93 14.57 -4.89 25.60
CA PRO A 93 14.87 -4.74 24.19
C PRO A 93 14.26 -3.46 23.59
N VAL A 94 14.97 -2.88 22.63
CA VAL A 94 14.47 -1.75 21.82
C VAL A 94 13.95 -2.26 20.48
N LEU A 95 12.65 -2.16 20.27
CA LEU A 95 11.95 -2.55 19.05
C LEU A 95 11.67 -1.32 18.20
N VAL A 96 12.07 -1.34 16.93
CA VAL A 96 11.88 -0.20 16.02
C VAL A 96 10.66 -0.40 15.15
N SER A 97 9.86 0.64 14.94
CA SER A 97 8.69 0.60 14.04
C SER A 97 8.50 1.90 13.27
N ALA A 98 7.52 1.89 12.38
CA ALA A 98 7.05 3.04 11.61
C ALA A 98 5.91 3.77 12.35
N ASN A 99 5.77 5.08 12.15
CA ASN A 99 4.68 5.87 12.76
C ASN A 99 3.30 5.68 12.11
N TYR A 100 3.17 4.79 11.13
CA TYR A 100 1.85 4.35 10.68
C TYR A 100 1.17 3.55 11.79
N LYS A 101 0.01 4.02 12.29
CA LYS A 101 -0.60 3.48 13.52
C LYS A 101 -0.91 1.98 13.44
N LEU A 102 -1.25 1.44 12.27
CA LEU A 102 -1.38 -0.01 12.11
C LEU A 102 -0.07 -0.77 12.36
N SER A 103 1.07 -0.24 11.90
CA SER A 103 2.39 -0.88 12.14
C SER A 103 2.74 -0.87 13.62
N PHE A 104 2.46 0.25 14.30
CA PHE A 104 2.62 0.40 15.73
C PHE A 104 1.72 -0.56 16.53
N ASP A 105 0.42 -0.58 16.21
CA ASP A 105 -0.58 -1.43 16.87
C ASP A 105 -0.29 -2.93 16.65
N HIS A 106 0.12 -3.31 15.45
CA HIS A 106 0.56 -4.68 15.19
C HIS A 106 1.79 -5.05 16.03
N LEU A 107 2.81 -4.17 16.11
CA LEU A 107 4.00 -4.46 16.92
C LEU A 107 3.65 -4.63 18.40
N ARG A 108 2.96 -3.67 19.00
CA ARG A 108 2.64 -3.72 20.45
C ARG A 108 1.74 -4.89 20.81
N ARG A 109 0.81 -5.27 19.92
CA ARG A 109 -0.07 -6.44 20.13
C ARG A 109 0.71 -7.74 20.14
N GLU A 110 1.58 -7.96 19.17
CA GLU A 110 2.38 -9.20 19.11
C GLU A 110 3.47 -9.23 20.19
N ALA A 111 3.88 -8.07 20.70
CA ALA A 111 4.83 -7.91 21.81
C ALA A 111 4.14 -7.75 23.18
N ARG A 112 2.85 -8.04 23.32
CA ARG A 112 2.07 -7.71 24.53
C ARG A 112 2.58 -8.34 25.83
N GLU A 113 3.28 -9.46 25.73
CA GLU A 113 3.87 -10.19 26.87
C GLU A 113 5.31 -9.72 27.18
N LEU A 114 5.82 -8.72 26.46
CA LEU A 114 7.17 -8.18 26.63
C LEU A 114 7.13 -6.83 27.32
N ASP A 115 8.13 -6.59 28.16
CA ASP A 115 8.50 -5.25 28.62
C ASP A 115 9.59 -4.72 27.67
N ALA A 116 9.23 -3.76 26.81
CA ALA A 116 10.10 -3.31 25.71
C ALA A 116 10.02 -1.80 25.47
N TRP A 117 11.10 -1.24 24.91
CA TRP A 117 11.11 0.12 24.40
C TRP A 117 10.72 0.12 22.93
N LEU A 118 9.72 0.91 22.53
CA LEU A 118 9.32 1.06 21.14
C LEU A 118 9.86 2.38 20.58
N LEU A 119 10.80 2.30 19.64
CA LEU A 119 11.32 3.46 18.93
C LEU A 119 10.56 3.63 17.61
N VAL A 120 9.66 4.61 17.56
CA VAL A 120 8.78 4.88 16.42
C VAL A 120 9.40 5.96 15.53
N LEU A 121 9.74 5.60 14.31
CA LEU A 121 10.35 6.49 13.32
C LEU A 121 9.30 7.31 12.58
N ASP A 122 9.65 8.54 12.18
CA ASP A 122 8.79 9.35 11.31
C ASP A 122 8.81 8.82 9.87
N THR A 123 7.82 8.00 9.53
CA THR A 123 7.64 7.46 8.19
C THR A 123 6.50 8.14 7.44
N LYS A 124 6.04 9.31 7.91
CA LYS A 124 4.92 10.06 7.31
C LYS A 124 3.63 9.25 7.20
N GLY A 125 3.39 8.35 8.16
CA GLY A 125 2.22 7.46 8.14
C GLY A 125 2.30 6.34 7.12
N VAL A 126 3.50 5.99 6.64
CA VAL A 126 3.71 4.87 5.74
C VAL A 126 4.20 3.64 6.52
N ASN A 127 3.72 2.45 6.18
CA ASN A 127 4.16 1.20 6.81
C ASN A 127 5.67 0.94 6.62
N VAL A 128 6.23 0.04 7.42
CA VAL A 128 7.67 -0.30 7.44
C VAL A 128 8.24 -0.60 6.06
N TRP A 129 7.64 -1.53 5.31
CA TRP A 129 8.22 -1.99 4.03
C TRP A 129 8.20 -0.89 2.97
N CYS A 130 7.06 -0.22 2.81
CA CYS A 130 6.92 0.86 1.86
C CYS A 130 7.78 2.07 2.23
N ALA A 131 7.90 2.40 3.52
CA ALA A 131 8.70 3.50 4.01
C ALA A 131 10.20 3.23 3.82
N ALA A 132 10.66 2.01 4.06
CA ALA A 132 12.04 1.62 3.81
C ALA A 132 12.38 1.65 2.32
N GLY A 133 11.49 1.14 1.46
CA GLY A 133 11.67 1.20 0.01
C GLY A 133 11.63 2.62 -0.58
N LYS A 134 10.92 3.55 0.06
CA LYS A 134 10.84 4.97 -0.33
C LYS A 134 11.91 5.85 0.31
N GLY A 135 12.60 5.37 1.35
CA GLY A 135 13.66 6.08 2.07
C GLY A 135 13.23 6.89 3.28
N THR A 136 11.93 7.00 3.60
CA THR A 136 11.47 7.70 4.82
C THR A 136 11.79 6.92 6.09
N MET A 137 11.76 5.58 6.03
CA MET A 137 12.35 4.72 7.07
C MET A 137 13.83 4.48 6.74
N GLY A 138 14.65 5.51 6.95
CA GLY A 138 16.05 5.54 6.55
C GLY A 138 17.05 5.50 7.71
N THR A 139 18.32 5.24 7.38
CA THR A 139 19.46 5.31 8.33
C THR A 139 19.51 6.65 9.07
N ALA A 140 19.34 7.77 8.35
CA ALA A 140 19.41 9.11 8.91
C ALA A 140 18.28 9.37 9.91
N GLU A 141 17.04 9.02 9.55
CA GLU A 141 15.88 9.13 10.46
C GLU A 141 16.08 8.26 11.70
N LEU A 142 16.53 7.01 11.57
CA LEU A 142 16.79 6.16 12.72
C LEU A 142 17.86 6.75 13.66
N ALA A 143 19.00 7.17 13.11
CA ALA A 143 20.07 7.75 13.92
C ALA A 143 19.68 9.11 14.53
N GLY A 144 18.84 9.90 13.84
CA GLY A 144 18.24 11.12 14.36
C GLY A 144 17.29 10.81 15.52
N ARG A 145 16.39 9.84 15.35
CA ARG A 145 15.39 9.46 16.36
C ARG A 145 16.01 8.88 17.63
N VAL A 146 17.09 8.10 17.52
CA VAL A 146 17.87 7.63 18.68
C VAL A 146 18.38 8.80 19.52
N ARG A 147 18.99 9.80 18.87
CA ARG A 147 19.51 11.00 19.56
C ARG A 147 18.40 11.87 20.13
N ALA A 148 17.36 12.15 19.34
CA ALA A 148 16.24 13.01 19.73
C ALA A 148 15.47 12.43 20.93
N SER A 149 15.36 11.10 21.03
CA SER A 149 14.74 10.44 22.18
C SER A 149 15.67 10.29 23.39
N GLY A 150 16.96 10.62 23.27
CA GLY A 150 17.95 10.40 24.32
C GLY A 150 18.09 8.93 24.72
N LEU A 151 17.84 8.00 23.78
CA LEU A 151 17.76 6.56 24.04
C LEU A 151 19.01 6.03 24.73
N GLU A 152 20.19 6.59 24.43
CA GLU A 152 21.45 6.25 25.09
C GLU A 152 21.46 6.37 26.62
N ARG A 153 20.58 7.21 27.18
CA ARG A 153 20.40 7.43 28.63
C ARG A 153 19.31 6.55 29.24
N VAL A 154 18.43 6.00 28.40
CA VAL A 154 17.28 5.20 28.82
C VAL A 154 17.64 3.72 28.91
N VAL A 155 18.49 3.22 28.00
CA VAL A 155 18.92 1.81 27.98
C VAL A 155 20.40 1.63 28.31
N SER A 156 20.71 0.52 28.99
CA SER A 156 22.07 0.11 29.38
C SER A 156 22.90 -0.43 28.22
N HIS A 157 22.24 -0.80 27.11
CA HIS A 157 22.86 -1.41 25.94
C HIS A 157 22.80 -0.51 24.69
N ARG A 158 23.43 -0.95 23.60
CA ARG A 158 23.47 -0.25 22.30
C ARG A 158 23.00 -1.17 21.17
N LYS A 159 21.79 -1.73 21.31
CA LYS A 159 21.21 -2.69 20.36
C LYS A 159 19.79 -2.29 20.00
N LEU A 160 19.47 -2.32 18.70
CA LEU A 160 18.15 -2.02 18.14
C LEU A 160 17.67 -3.25 17.36
N ILE A 161 16.41 -3.62 17.54
CA ILE A 161 15.76 -4.71 16.79
C ILE A 161 14.85 -4.07 15.75
N LEU A 162 15.22 -4.23 14.48
CA LEU A 162 14.45 -3.73 13.34
C LEU A 162 13.66 -4.87 12.70
N PRO A 163 12.45 -4.59 12.15
CA PRO A 163 11.77 -5.55 11.28
C PRO A 163 12.65 -5.84 10.06
N GLN A 164 12.64 -7.08 9.58
CA GLN A 164 13.49 -7.46 8.44
C GLN A 164 13.24 -6.62 7.18
N LEU A 165 11.98 -6.21 6.95
CA LEU A 165 11.58 -5.41 5.79
C LEU A 165 12.07 -3.95 5.84
N ALA A 166 12.72 -3.53 6.94
CA ALA A 166 13.38 -2.23 7.02
C ALA A 166 14.78 -2.23 6.36
N ALA A 167 15.37 -3.40 6.10
CA ALA A 167 16.73 -3.54 5.58
C ALA A 167 17.00 -2.78 4.26
N PRO A 168 16.04 -2.63 3.31
CA PRO A 168 16.28 -1.83 2.11
C PRO A 168 16.53 -0.34 2.36
N GLY A 169 16.01 0.22 3.47
CA GLY A 169 16.13 1.64 3.81
C GLY A 169 17.18 1.93 4.89
N VAL A 170 17.53 0.94 5.71
CA VAL A 170 18.43 1.11 6.85
C VAL A 170 19.74 0.34 6.63
N ALA A 171 20.86 1.04 6.71
CA ALA A 171 22.19 0.46 6.62
C ALA A 171 22.77 0.30 8.04
N ALA A 172 22.75 -0.93 8.58
CA ALA A 172 23.16 -1.23 9.95
C ALA A 172 24.57 -0.70 10.33
N HIS A 173 25.53 -0.78 9.40
CA HIS A 173 26.89 -0.28 9.62
C HIS A 173 26.95 1.24 9.74
N LEU A 174 26.11 1.97 8.99
CA LEU A 174 26.01 3.42 9.08
C LEU A 174 25.30 3.83 10.37
N VAL A 175 24.26 3.12 10.81
CA VAL A 175 23.60 3.37 12.11
C VAL A 175 24.63 3.30 13.24
N LYS A 176 25.44 2.22 13.28
CA LYS A 176 26.50 2.07 14.27
C LYS A 176 27.53 3.20 14.20
N LYS A 177 27.91 3.64 13.01
CA LYS A 177 28.82 4.78 12.82
C LYS A 177 28.22 6.11 13.31
N HIS A 178 26.92 6.34 13.10
CA HIS A 178 26.27 7.62 13.36
C HIS A 178 25.78 7.79 14.80
N CYS A 179 25.34 6.73 15.47
CA CYS A 179 24.82 6.81 16.85
C CYS A 179 25.34 5.73 17.79
N GLY A 180 26.27 4.87 17.37
CA GLY A 180 26.86 3.83 18.23
C GLY A 180 25.98 2.60 18.47
N PHE A 181 24.70 2.63 18.07
CA PHE A 181 23.79 1.49 18.21
C PHE A 181 24.00 0.45 17.11
N GLY A 182 24.12 -0.81 17.51
CA GLY A 182 24.06 -1.95 16.60
C GLY A 182 22.64 -2.29 16.20
N VAL A 183 22.43 -2.70 14.96
CA VAL A 183 21.13 -3.14 14.42
C VAL A 183 21.12 -4.65 14.30
N SER A 184 20.09 -5.29 14.86
CA SER A 184 19.71 -6.67 14.61
C SER A 184 18.43 -6.69 13.80
N TYR A 185 18.44 -7.38 12.66
CA TYR A 185 17.23 -7.60 11.87
C TYR A 185 16.45 -8.78 12.45
N GLY A 186 15.31 -8.47 13.06
CA GLY A 186 14.36 -9.42 13.60
C GLY A 186 13.54 -10.13 12.50
N PRO A 187 12.44 -10.80 12.88
CA PRO A 187 11.59 -11.51 11.95
C PRO A 187 10.85 -10.57 10.98
N VAL A 188 10.29 -11.13 9.90
CA VAL A 188 9.40 -10.38 9.01
C VAL A 188 8.06 -10.08 9.70
N LEU A 189 7.54 -11.03 10.47
CA LEU A 189 6.26 -10.90 11.18
C LEU A 189 6.51 -10.69 12.68
N ALA A 190 5.85 -9.69 13.25
CA ALA A 190 6.02 -9.35 14.66
C ALA A 190 5.61 -10.48 15.63
N ARG A 191 4.71 -11.38 15.22
CA ARG A 191 4.29 -12.56 16.01
C ARG A 191 5.44 -13.52 16.34
N ASP A 192 6.49 -13.52 15.52
CA ASP A 192 7.65 -14.40 15.71
C ASP A 192 8.70 -13.76 16.65
N LEU A 193 8.44 -12.54 17.15
CA LEU A 193 9.37 -11.78 17.98
C LEU A 193 9.70 -12.47 19.32
N PRO A 194 8.73 -13.04 20.08
CA PRO A 194 9.07 -13.75 21.31
C PRO A 194 10.02 -14.93 21.07
N ALA A 195 9.75 -15.74 20.04
CA ALA A 195 10.62 -16.86 19.66
C ALA A 195 12.01 -16.39 19.21
N PHE A 196 12.08 -15.30 18.43
CA PHE A 196 13.34 -14.69 18.01
C PHE A 196 14.19 -14.21 19.20
N LEU A 197 13.55 -13.60 20.21
CA LEU A 197 14.23 -13.14 21.42
C LEU A 197 14.71 -14.33 22.27
N ALA A 198 13.87 -15.35 22.45
CA ALA A 198 14.23 -16.57 23.16
C ALA A 198 15.41 -17.32 22.50
N ALA A 199 15.51 -17.26 21.17
CA ALA A 199 16.64 -17.81 20.40
C ALA A 199 17.91 -16.93 20.44
N GLY A 200 17.97 -15.91 21.30
CA GLY A 200 19.13 -15.02 21.43
C GLY A 200 19.31 -14.08 20.22
N MET A 201 18.19 -13.58 19.67
CA MET A 201 18.15 -12.70 18.49
C MET A 201 18.71 -13.35 17.20
N LYS A 202 18.53 -14.67 17.05
CA LYS A 202 18.88 -15.40 15.83
C LYS A 202 17.61 -15.74 15.06
N ALA A 203 17.40 -15.08 13.92
CA ALA A 203 16.23 -15.32 13.08
C ALA A 203 16.38 -16.62 12.27
N GLU A 204 15.48 -17.58 12.54
CA GLU A 204 15.36 -18.82 11.79
C GLU A 204 14.93 -18.59 10.33
N PRO A 205 15.22 -19.52 9.40
CA PRO A 205 14.81 -19.39 8.00
C PRO A 205 13.31 -19.18 7.80
N ALA A 206 12.46 -19.77 8.66
CA ALA A 206 11.01 -19.62 8.60
C ALA A 206 10.56 -18.17 8.89
N MET A 207 11.19 -17.51 9.86
CA MET A 207 10.92 -16.11 10.25
C MET A 207 11.26 -15.10 9.14
N ARG A 208 12.05 -15.53 8.15
CA ARG A 208 12.46 -14.72 6.99
C ARG A 208 11.53 -14.87 5.79
N ARG A 209 10.49 -15.70 5.88
CA ARG A 209 9.56 -15.97 4.78
C ARG A 209 8.19 -15.38 5.08
N VAL A 210 7.55 -14.83 4.05
CA VAL A 210 6.15 -14.40 4.09
C VAL A 210 5.31 -15.38 3.30
N SER A 211 4.37 -16.03 3.97
CA SER A 211 3.31 -16.76 3.30
C SER A 211 2.27 -15.77 2.78
N PHE A 212 1.77 -15.97 1.56
CA PHE A 212 0.70 -15.16 0.98
C PHE A 212 -0.57 -16.01 0.77
N PRO A 213 -1.25 -16.46 1.85
CA PRO A 213 -2.47 -17.26 1.76
C PRO A 213 -3.66 -16.40 1.31
N LEU A 214 -4.80 -17.05 1.03
CA LEU A 214 -6.02 -16.37 0.57
C LEU A 214 -6.42 -15.19 1.46
N LYS A 215 -6.39 -15.36 2.79
CA LYS A 215 -6.68 -14.27 3.74
C LYS A 215 -5.76 -13.05 3.54
N ALA A 216 -4.47 -13.26 3.29
CA ALA A 216 -3.54 -12.14 3.07
C ALA A 216 -3.79 -11.43 1.73
N ARG A 217 -4.24 -12.17 0.71
CA ARG A 217 -4.60 -11.63 -0.60
C ARG A 217 -5.85 -10.78 -0.56
N THR A 218 -6.85 -11.19 0.21
CA THR A 218 -8.15 -10.50 0.26
C THR A 218 -8.17 -9.31 1.20
N VAL A 219 -7.15 -9.16 2.05
CA VAL A 219 -7.07 -8.08 3.05
C VAL A 219 -7.14 -6.67 2.43
N LEU A 220 -6.64 -6.48 1.20
CA LEU A 220 -6.68 -5.18 0.52
C LEU A 220 -7.95 -4.96 -0.31
N VAL A 221 -8.73 -6.00 -0.59
CA VAL A 221 -9.94 -5.91 -1.41
C VAL A 221 -10.91 -4.82 -0.91
N PRO A 222 -11.19 -4.68 0.41
CA PRO A 222 -12.13 -3.67 0.88
C PRO A 222 -11.68 -2.23 0.59
N VAL A 223 -10.40 -1.89 0.81
CA VAL A 223 -9.91 -0.54 0.53
C VAL A 223 -9.90 -0.23 -0.96
N GLU A 224 -9.53 -1.21 -1.79
CA GLU A 224 -9.54 -1.07 -3.24
C GLU A 224 -10.99 -0.87 -3.75
N LEU A 225 -11.95 -1.63 -3.24
CA LEU A 225 -13.36 -1.44 -3.57
C LEU A 225 -13.88 -0.08 -3.15
N THR A 226 -13.56 0.41 -1.95
CA THR A 226 -13.97 1.76 -1.53
C THR A 226 -13.39 2.83 -2.47
N GLN A 227 -12.13 2.71 -2.87
CA GLN A 227 -11.49 3.66 -3.79
C GLN A 227 -12.14 3.64 -5.18
N VAL A 228 -12.44 2.45 -5.71
CA VAL A 228 -13.17 2.32 -6.98
C VAL A 228 -14.59 2.89 -6.85
N LEU A 229 -15.28 2.59 -5.75
CA LEU A 229 -16.66 3.05 -5.52
C LEU A 229 -16.74 4.57 -5.39
N GLN A 230 -15.73 5.23 -4.82
CA GLN A 230 -15.67 6.70 -4.77
C GLN A 230 -15.64 7.33 -6.18
N ILE A 231 -14.91 6.71 -7.12
CA ILE A 231 -14.90 7.14 -8.52
C ILE A 231 -16.25 6.81 -9.18
N TYR A 232 -16.77 5.61 -8.91
CA TYR A 232 -18.02 5.12 -9.53
C TYR A 232 -19.25 5.89 -9.04
N LEU A 233 -19.24 6.44 -7.83
CA LEU A 233 -20.31 7.29 -7.31
C LEU A 233 -20.64 8.45 -8.27
N TRP A 234 -19.63 8.98 -8.96
CA TRP A 234 -19.80 10.04 -9.95
C TRP A 234 -19.90 9.52 -11.37
N LEU A 235 -19.12 8.49 -11.72
CA LEU A 235 -19.10 7.94 -13.07
C LEU A 235 -20.40 7.23 -13.46
N LEU A 236 -20.99 6.43 -12.57
CA LEU A 236 -22.18 5.63 -12.90
C LEU A 236 -23.42 6.49 -13.21
N PRO A 237 -23.75 7.55 -12.44
CA PRO A 237 -24.83 8.47 -12.81
C PRO A 237 -24.59 9.16 -14.16
N VAL A 238 -23.34 9.53 -14.46
CA VAL A 238 -23.00 10.13 -15.77
C VAL A 238 -23.28 9.14 -16.90
N LEU A 239 -22.90 7.87 -16.76
CA LEU A 239 -23.22 6.84 -17.76
C LEU A 239 -24.74 6.66 -17.92
N LEU A 240 -25.50 6.63 -16.83
CA LEU A 240 -26.96 6.52 -16.89
C LEU A 240 -27.60 7.70 -17.64
N VAL A 241 -27.17 8.92 -17.35
CA VAL A 241 -27.66 10.12 -18.02
C VAL A 241 -27.25 10.14 -19.50
N LEU A 242 -26.00 9.77 -19.82
CA LEU A 242 -25.54 9.66 -21.21
C LEU A 242 -26.35 8.64 -22.02
N ALA A 243 -26.68 7.50 -21.41
CA ALA A 243 -27.55 6.51 -22.05
C ALA A 243 -28.95 7.10 -22.31
N GLY A 244 -29.54 7.78 -21.32
CA GLY A 244 -30.84 8.44 -21.49
C GLY A 244 -30.82 9.53 -22.58
N LEU A 245 -29.79 10.36 -22.61
CA LEU A 245 -29.62 11.38 -23.66
C LEU A 245 -29.45 10.75 -25.05
N GLY A 246 -28.68 9.66 -25.15
CA GLY A 246 -28.56 8.87 -26.38
C GLY A 246 -29.93 8.36 -26.86
N GLY A 247 -30.77 7.91 -25.94
CA GLY A 247 -32.16 7.52 -26.22
C GLY A 247 -33.04 8.63 -26.79
N LEU A 248 -32.79 9.89 -26.43
CA LEU A 248 -33.50 11.03 -27.02
C LEU A 248 -33.07 11.30 -28.46
N VAL A 249 -31.79 11.05 -28.78
CA VAL A 249 -31.23 11.25 -30.12
C VAL A 249 -31.69 10.14 -31.08
N SER A 250 -31.69 8.89 -30.62
CA SER A 250 -32.15 7.72 -31.39
C SER A 250 -33.67 7.61 -31.52
N GLY A 251 -34.43 8.33 -30.69
CA GLY A 251 -35.89 8.23 -30.64
C GLY A 251 -36.42 7.07 -29.78
N ALA A 252 -35.56 6.29 -29.13
CA ALA A 252 -35.94 5.23 -28.20
C ALA A 252 -36.54 5.74 -26.87
N GLY A 253 -36.32 7.02 -26.55
CA GLY A 253 -36.80 7.70 -25.34
C GLY A 253 -35.85 7.59 -24.15
N PHE A 254 -35.80 8.66 -23.34
CA PHE A 254 -34.82 8.82 -22.25
C PHE A 254 -34.87 7.67 -21.23
N TRP A 255 -36.05 7.39 -20.68
CA TRP A 255 -36.21 6.38 -19.62
C TRP A 255 -35.98 4.95 -20.11
N SER A 256 -36.33 4.68 -21.37
CA SER A 256 -36.10 3.38 -22.01
C SER A 256 -34.60 3.12 -22.18
N ALA A 257 -33.86 4.06 -22.75
CA ALA A 257 -32.41 3.91 -22.94
C ALA A 257 -31.63 3.89 -21.62
N LEU A 258 -32.06 4.70 -20.63
CA LEU A 258 -31.46 4.70 -19.29
C LEU A 258 -31.63 3.35 -18.58
N THR A 259 -32.82 2.76 -18.63
CA THR A 259 -33.10 1.44 -18.01
C THR A 259 -32.55 0.27 -18.83
N GLY A 260 -32.36 0.43 -20.14
CA GLY A 260 -31.71 -0.54 -21.01
C GLY A 260 -30.18 -0.43 -21.00
N ALA A 261 -29.65 0.35 -21.94
CA ALA A 261 -28.21 0.51 -22.17
C ALA A 261 -27.49 1.11 -20.96
N GLY A 262 -28.15 2.00 -20.20
CA GLY A 262 -27.60 2.58 -18.99
C GLY A 262 -27.36 1.56 -17.88
N LEU A 263 -28.36 0.73 -17.54
CA LEU A 263 -28.18 -0.32 -16.53
C LEU A 263 -27.19 -1.40 -16.98
N ARG A 264 -27.14 -1.72 -18.27
CA ARG A 264 -26.10 -2.60 -18.84
C ARG A 264 -24.70 -2.03 -18.68
N ALA A 265 -24.50 -0.73 -18.96
CA ALA A 265 -23.25 -0.03 -18.74
C ALA A 265 -22.82 -0.09 -17.26
N VAL A 266 -23.74 0.18 -16.34
CA VAL A 266 -23.49 0.07 -14.90
C VAL A 266 -23.08 -1.35 -14.52
N GLY A 267 -23.81 -2.37 -15.00
CA GLY A 267 -23.50 -3.77 -14.76
C GLY A 267 -22.10 -4.16 -15.26
N ALA A 268 -21.72 -3.71 -16.47
CA ALA A 268 -20.38 -3.95 -17.02
C ALA A 268 -19.28 -3.28 -16.19
N MET A 269 -19.49 -2.05 -15.70
CA MET A 269 -18.53 -1.36 -14.82
C MET A 269 -18.38 -2.07 -13.48
N LEU A 270 -19.48 -2.47 -12.85
CA LEU A 270 -19.43 -3.25 -11.62
C LEU A 270 -18.72 -4.60 -11.82
N LEU A 271 -18.96 -5.26 -12.95
CA LEU A 271 -18.26 -6.50 -13.32
C LEU A 271 -16.75 -6.28 -13.47
N ALA A 272 -16.33 -5.19 -14.12
CA ALA A 272 -14.91 -4.83 -14.23
C ALA A 272 -14.27 -4.59 -12.86
N ALA A 273 -14.98 -3.89 -11.95
CA ALA A 273 -14.54 -3.68 -10.59
C ALA A 273 -14.40 -5.00 -9.81
N LEU A 274 -15.38 -5.90 -9.91
CA LEU A 274 -15.32 -7.23 -9.28
C LEU A 274 -14.17 -8.07 -9.87
N ALA A 275 -13.99 -8.08 -11.18
CA ALA A 275 -12.93 -8.81 -11.85
C ALA A 275 -11.52 -8.32 -11.43
N GLY A 276 -11.31 -7.01 -11.45
CA GLY A 276 -10.02 -6.39 -11.15
C GLY A 276 -9.69 -6.29 -9.67
N ALA A 277 -10.64 -5.82 -8.85
CA ALA A 277 -10.41 -5.55 -7.43
C ALA A 277 -10.66 -6.77 -6.52
N VAL A 278 -11.48 -7.74 -6.92
CA VAL A 278 -11.86 -8.91 -6.09
C VAL A 278 -11.30 -10.20 -6.64
N ALA A 279 -11.64 -10.57 -7.89
CA ALA A 279 -11.25 -11.84 -8.46
C ALA A 279 -9.73 -11.93 -8.69
N SER A 280 -9.10 -10.86 -9.15
CA SER A 280 -7.65 -10.82 -9.41
C SER A 280 -6.77 -11.19 -8.20
N PRO A 281 -6.91 -10.57 -7.01
CA PRO A 281 -6.13 -10.97 -5.84
C PRO A 281 -6.49 -12.36 -5.32
N ILE A 282 -7.76 -12.78 -5.41
CA ILE A 282 -8.19 -14.14 -5.00
C ILE A 282 -7.50 -15.19 -5.86
N LEU A 283 -7.54 -15.00 -7.17
CA LEU A 283 -7.07 -15.97 -8.16
C LEU A 283 -5.56 -15.87 -8.45
N LEU A 284 -4.87 -14.91 -7.83
CA LEU A 284 -3.52 -14.47 -8.19
C LEU A 284 -2.49 -15.57 -8.50
N PRO A 285 -2.39 -16.70 -7.75
CA PRO A 285 -1.40 -17.74 -8.05
C PRO A 285 -1.69 -18.52 -9.32
N TRP A 286 -2.96 -18.62 -9.73
CA TRP A 286 -3.40 -19.41 -10.88
C TRP A 286 -3.48 -18.56 -12.15
N LEU A 287 -3.51 -17.23 -12.03
CA LEU A 287 -3.59 -16.34 -13.18
C LEU A 287 -2.27 -16.35 -13.98
N PRO A 288 -2.32 -16.57 -15.31
CA PRO A 288 -1.14 -16.61 -16.15
C PRO A 288 -0.35 -15.29 -16.15
N GLY A 289 0.97 -15.40 -16.33
CA GLY A 289 1.86 -14.25 -16.46
C GLY A 289 2.47 -13.76 -15.14
N ARG A 290 3.48 -12.89 -15.25
CA ARG A 290 4.17 -12.26 -14.10
C ARG A 290 3.66 -10.85 -13.79
N ALA A 291 3.29 -10.10 -14.82
CA ALA A 291 2.78 -8.73 -14.72
C ALA A 291 1.35 -8.71 -14.16
N PHE A 292 1.04 -7.74 -13.30
CA PHE A 292 -0.30 -7.61 -12.70
C PHE A 292 -1.36 -7.19 -13.71
N SER A 293 -1.00 -6.36 -14.68
CA SER A 293 -1.80 -6.01 -15.85
C SER A 293 -2.26 -7.26 -16.62
N LEU A 294 -1.35 -8.19 -16.87
CA LEU A 294 -1.69 -9.45 -17.54
C LEU A 294 -2.52 -10.37 -16.64
N LYS A 295 -2.21 -10.44 -15.34
CA LYS A 295 -3.02 -11.21 -14.40
C LYS A 295 -4.45 -10.69 -14.33
N GLY A 296 -4.65 -9.38 -14.21
CA GLY A 296 -5.97 -8.73 -14.17
C GLY A 296 -6.74 -8.79 -15.48
N LEU A 297 -6.04 -9.00 -16.62
CA LEU A 297 -6.68 -9.18 -17.91
C LEU A 297 -7.54 -10.46 -17.91
N TRP A 298 -7.09 -11.55 -17.29
CA TRP A 298 -7.79 -12.84 -17.36
C TRP A 298 -9.17 -12.85 -16.68
N PRO A 299 -9.35 -12.38 -15.42
CA PRO A 299 -10.68 -12.20 -14.85
C PRO A 299 -11.53 -11.23 -15.67
N GLY A 300 -10.92 -10.21 -16.27
CA GLY A 300 -11.60 -9.27 -17.14
C GLY A 300 -12.12 -9.91 -18.44
N LEU A 301 -11.33 -10.77 -19.08
CA LEU A 301 -11.74 -11.55 -20.26
C LEU A 301 -12.86 -12.54 -19.91
N ALA A 302 -12.79 -13.18 -18.73
CA ALA A 302 -13.90 -14.00 -18.23
C ALA A 302 -15.18 -13.17 -18.02
N GLY A 303 -15.04 -11.95 -17.51
CA GLY A 303 -16.15 -10.99 -17.42
C GLY A 303 -16.72 -10.61 -18.79
N ALA A 304 -15.87 -10.34 -19.79
CA ALA A 304 -16.32 -10.07 -21.16
C ALA A 304 -17.06 -11.27 -21.79
N ALA A 305 -16.58 -12.50 -21.56
CA ALA A 305 -17.26 -13.71 -22.01
C ALA A 305 -18.62 -13.90 -21.31
N LEU A 306 -18.73 -13.53 -20.03
CA LEU A 306 -20.00 -13.54 -19.30
C LEU A 306 -20.99 -12.54 -19.88
N LEU A 307 -20.56 -11.31 -20.22
CA LEU A 307 -21.42 -10.33 -20.90
C LEU A 307 -21.91 -10.86 -22.25
N TRP A 308 -21.02 -11.49 -23.02
CA TRP A 308 -21.36 -12.10 -24.30
C TRP A 308 -22.42 -13.20 -24.19
N ALA A 309 -22.36 -14.01 -23.12
CA ALA A 309 -23.32 -15.09 -22.89
C ALA A 309 -24.69 -14.60 -22.37
N LEU A 310 -24.71 -13.53 -21.58
CA LEU A 310 -25.90 -13.08 -20.87
C LEU A 310 -26.68 -11.97 -21.56
N TRP A 311 -26.05 -11.16 -22.42
CA TRP A 311 -26.75 -10.08 -23.11
C TRP A 311 -27.43 -10.55 -24.39
N PRO A 312 -28.70 -10.16 -24.62
CA PRO A 312 -29.47 -10.60 -25.77
C PRO A 312 -28.85 -10.10 -27.08
N ALA A 313 -28.77 -11.00 -28.06
CA ALA A 313 -28.27 -10.76 -29.41
C ALA A 313 -29.19 -9.78 -30.21
N PRO A 314 -28.67 -9.07 -31.23
CA PRO A 314 -27.37 -9.29 -31.88
C PRO A 314 -26.20 -8.58 -31.19
N ALA A 315 -25.00 -9.13 -31.37
CA ALA A 315 -23.72 -8.59 -30.92
C ALA A 315 -23.41 -7.25 -31.62
N GLY A 316 -24.06 -6.17 -31.15
CA GLY A 316 -23.88 -4.82 -31.67
C GLY A 316 -22.64 -4.12 -31.11
N ALA A 317 -22.46 -2.86 -31.52
CA ALA A 317 -21.36 -2.02 -31.06
C ALA A 317 -21.33 -1.85 -29.53
N GLU A 318 -22.47 -1.93 -28.85
CA GLU A 318 -22.57 -1.90 -27.37
C GLU A 318 -21.87 -3.12 -26.73
N LEU A 319 -22.08 -4.34 -27.23
CA LEU A 319 -21.46 -5.53 -26.64
C LEU A 319 -19.93 -5.47 -26.81
N TRP A 320 -19.47 -5.14 -28.01
CA TRP A 320 -18.04 -4.97 -28.29
C TRP A 320 -17.40 -3.87 -27.46
N ALA A 321 -18.11 -2.76 -27.22
CA ALA A 321 -17.65 -1.69 -26.35
C ALA A 321 -17.28 -2.21 -24.96
N TRP A 322 -18.18 -2.97 -24.34
CA TRP A 322 -17.97 -3.51 -22.99
C TRP A 322 -17.03 -4.71 -22.96
N CYS A 323 -17.00 -5.54 -24.01
CA CYS A 323 -15.99 -6.59 -24.16
C CYS A 323 -14.56 -6.04 -24.28
N LEU A 324 -14.38 -4.80 -24.74
CA LEU A 324 -13.08 -4.10 -24.74
C LEU A 324 -12.81 -3.38 -23.41
N ALA A 325 -13.80 -2.66 -22.86
CA ALA A 325 -13.62 -1.85 -21.66
C ALA A 325 -13.45 -2.69 -20.39
N VAL A 326 -14.21 -3.78 -20.22
CA VAL A 326 -14.17 -4.60 -18.99
C VAL A 326 -12.79 -5.24 -18.76
N PRO A 327 -12.15 -5.90 -19.76
CA PRO A 327 -10.81 -6.43 -19.56
C PRO A 327 -9.76 -5.35 -19.34
N ALA A 328 -9.87 -4.20 -20.01
CA ALA A 328 -8.94 -3.08 -19.84
C ALA A 328 -8.99 -2.50 -18.42
N LEU A 329 -10.20 -2.26 -17.90
CA LEU A 329 -10.42 -1.75 -16.55
C LEU A 329 -10.03 -2.78 -15.48
N SER A 330 -10.40 -4.05 -15.65
CA SER A 330 -9.97 -5.13 -14.74
C SER A 330 -8.44 -5.25 -14.69
N SER A 331 -7.78 -5.17 -15.85
CA SER A 331 -6.33 -5.16 -15.98
C SER A 331 -5.69 -3.98 -15.24
N PHE A 332 -6.26 -2.77 -15.37
CA PHE A 332 -5.78 -1.58 -14.67
C PHE A 332 -5.95 -1.70 -13.15
N LEU A 333 -7.14 -2.10 -12.68
CA LEU A 333 -7.43 -2.25 -11.25
C LEU A 333 -6.54 -3.29 -10.57
N ALA A 334 -6.20 -4.39 -11.25
CA ALA A 334 -5.28 -5.39 -10.72
C ALA A 334 -3.87 -4.81 -10.44
N MET A 335 -3.45 -3.75 -11.12
CA MET A 335 -2.14 -3.13 -10.92
C MET A 335 -1.99 -2.43 -9.56
N ASN A 336 -3.10 -2.14 -8.86
CA ASN A 336 -3.04 -1.60 -7.49
C ASN A 336 -2.44 -2.61 -6.51
N PHE A 337 -2.47 -3.92 -6.84
CA PHE A 337 -1.90 -4.97 -6.00
C PHE A 337 -0.40 -5.22 -6.24
N THR A 338 0.26 -4.46 -7.13
CA THR A 338 1.70 -4.60 -7.40
C THR A 338 2.56 -4.40 -6.14
N GLY A 339 2.13 -3.53 -5.23
CA GLY A 339 2.80 -3.30 -3.93
C GLY A 339 2.44 -4.30 -2.82
N ALA A 340 1.52 -5.24 -3.09
CA ALA A 340 1.00 -6.20 -2.11
C ALA A 340 1.64 -7.59 -2.23
N SER A 341 2.50 -7.81 -3.24
CA SER A 341 3.12 -9.10 -3.52
C SER A 341 4.62 -8.97 -3.75
N THR A 342 5.31 -10.11 -3.70
CA THR A 342 6.74 -10.20 -4.00
C THR A 342 7.04 -10.45 -5.48
N TYR A 343 6.04 -10.46 -6.36
CA TYR A 343 6.23 -10.77 -7.78
C TYR A 343 6.92 -9.66 -8.57
N THR A 344 6.78 -8.41 -8.13
CA THR A 344 7.23 -7.23 -8.87
C THR A 344 8.17 -6.38 -8.06
N SER A 345 9.26 -5.92 -8.69
CA SER A 345 10.13 -4.86 -8.15
C SER A 345 9.65 -3.48 -8.60
N LEU A 346 10.06 -2.42 -7.91
CA LEU A 346 9.69 -1.04 -8.28
C LEU A 346 10.04 -0.71 -9.75
N SER A 347 11.22 -1.11 -10.21
CA SER A 347 11.64 -0.92 -11.61
C SER A 347 10.79 -1.75 -12.58
N GLY A 348 10.41 -2.97 -12.19
CA GLY A 348 9.48 -3.81 -12.94
C GLY A 348 8.10 -3.17 -13.10
N VAL A 349 7.53 -2.67 -12.00
CA VAL A 349 6.23 -1.97 -12.00
C VAL A 349 6.28 -0.73 -12.89
N LYS A 350 7.34 0.09 -12.79
CA LYS A 350 7.50 1.28 -13.67
C LYS A 350 7.52 0.90 -15.16
N LYS A 351 8.23 -0.19 -15.51
CA LYS A 351 8.28 -0.70 -16.89
C LYS A 351 6.92 -1.23 -17.35
N GLU A 352 6.21 -1.93 -16.48
CA GLU A 352 4.86 -2.43 -16.72
C GLU A 352 3.89 -1.29 -16.97
N MET A 353 3.84 -0.29 -16.08
CA MET A 353 2.96 0.88 -16.20
C MET A 353 3.16 1.62 -17.52
N ARG A 354 4.42 1.85 -17.91
CA ARG A 354 4.74 2.54 -19.17
C ARG A 354 4.18 1.84 -20.42
N ARG A 355 3.99 0.51 -20.36
CA ARG A 355 3.49 -0.28 -21.48
C ARG A 355 1.98 -0.54 -21.39
N ALA A 356 1.51 -0.94 -20.21
CA ALA A 356 0.13 -1.39 -20.00
C ALA A 356 -0.86 -0.23 -19.92
N VAL A 357 -0.52 0.85 -19.21
CA VAL A 357 -1.47 1.96 -18.97
C VAL A 357 -1.92 2.64 -20.27
N PRO A 358 -1.03 2.97 -21.23
CA PRO A 358 -1.49 3.54 -22.51
C PRO A 358 -2.44 2.61 -23.28
N LEU A 359 -2.18 1.30 -23.26
CA LEU A 359 -3.04 0.32 -23.94
C LEU A 359 -4.40 0.18 -23.24
N GLN A 360 -4.42 0.18 -21.91
CA GLN A 360 -5.66 0.14 -21.11
C GLN A 360 -6.50 1.39 -21.33
N ILE A 361 -5.88 2.57 -21.39
CA ILE A 361 -6.55 3.84 -21.71
C ILE A 361 -7.12 3.79 -23.12
N ALA A 362 -6.32 3.39 -24.13
CA ALA A 362 -6.77 3.31 -25.51
C ALA A 362 -7.93 2.33 -25.69
N ALA A 363 -7.86 1.14 -25.08
CA ALA A 363 -8.94 0.15 -25.13
C ALA A 363 -10.22 0.64 -24.43
N THR A 364 -10.10 1.31 -23.28
CA THR A 364 -11.24 1.88 -22.56
C THR A 364 -11.87 3.02 -23.35
N ALA A 365 -11.06 3.92 -23.91
CA ALA A 365 -11.54 5.04 -24.73
C ALA A 365 -12.23 4.55 -26.01
N LEU A 366 -11.65 3.56 -26.69
CA LEU A 366 -12.28 2.92 -27.86
C LEU A 366 -13.60 2.25 -27.47
N GLY A 367 -13.64 1.53 -26.35
CA GLY A 367 -14.86 0.93 -25.83
C GLY A 367 -15.94 1.97 -25.55
N LEU A 368 -15.62 3.04 -24.82
CA LEU A 368 -16.58 4.12 -24.55
C LEU A 368 -17.05 4.82 -25.83
N GLY A 369 -16.16 5.03 -26.81
CA GLY A 369 -16.52 5.59 -28.11
C GLY A 369 -17.50 4.69 -28.89
N LEU A 370 -17.25 3.38 -28.92
CA LEU A 370 -18.17 2.40 -29.51
C LEU A 370 -19.52 2.36 -28.79
N TRP A 371 -19.53 2.53 -27.47
CA TRP A 371 -20.77 2.58 -26.70
C TRP A 371 -21.58 3.83 -27.02
N VAL A 372 -20.95 5.02 -27.07
CA VAL A 372 -21.62 6.25 -27.49
C VAL A 372 -22.15 6.14 -28.92
N TYR A 373 -21.37 5.56 -29.83
CA TYR A 373 -21.82 5.28 -31.18
C TYR A 373 -23.07 4.37 -31.17
N ALA A 374 -23.06 3.30 -30.38
CA ALA A 374 -24.19 2.39 -30.25
C ALA A 374 -25.45 3.09 -29.69
N LEU A 375 -25.30 4.07 -28.81
CA LEU A 375 -26.43 4.84 -28.26
C LEU A 375 -27.10 5.77 -29.27
N VAL A 376 -26.33 6.28 -30.23
CA VAL A 376 -26.80 7.25 -31.24
C VAL A 376 -27.24 6.56 -32.53
N ALA A 377 -26.63 5.41 -32.85
CA ALA A 377 -26.91 4.64 -34.06
C ALA A 377 -27.95 3.52 -33.88
N ALA A 378 -28.33 3.21 -32.63
CA ALA A 378 -29.52 2.41 -32.32
C ALA A 378 -30.78 3.23 -32.58
#